data_AF-A0A5C9B8S8-F1
#
_entry.id   AF-A0A5C9B8S8-F1
#
_cell.length_a   1.000
_cell.length_b   1.000
_cell.length_c   1.000
_cell.angle_alpha   90.00
_cell.angle_beta   90.00
_cell.angle_gamma   90.00
#
_symmetry.space_group_name_H-M   'P 1'
#
loop_
_entity.id
_entity.type
_entity.pdbx_description
1 polymer ?
#
loop_
_entity_poly.entity_id
_entity_poly.type
_entity_poly.pdbx_seq_one_letter_code
_entity_poly.pdbx_strand_id
1 'polypeptide(L)'
;MKPATLSLICLGALLGAATVHAGQIYKWVDSTGQVTYSSSPPPAGAQVEKVTVPPPPTQEEVSQARERAQRDEEQARALESRRREQEAARKAEEARLKALQESQQPMVIEKHVPQQPNYYYPVNPRPGTPADRPRPKPVPR
;
A
#
# COMPACT_ATOMS: atom_id res chain seq x y z
N MET A 1 -72.01 -5.21 -12.02
CA MET A 1 -71.40 -5.21 -13.36
C MET A 1 -70.54 -3.97 -13.52
N LYS A 2 -69.26 -4.17 -13.90
CA LYS A 2 -68.23 -3.20 -14.32
C LYS A 2 -67.67 -2.24 -13.25
N PRO A 3 -66.40 -2.44 -12.88
CA PRO A 3 -65.43 -1.36 -13.11
C PRO A 3 -64.18 -1.91 -13.81
N ALA A 4 -64.30 -2.25 -15.09
CA ALA A 4 -63.17 -2.70 -15.91
C ALA A 4 -62.54 -1.58 -16.75
N THR A 5 -63.00 -0.33 -16.59
CA THR A 5 -62.59 0.80 -17.43
C THR A 5 -61.59 1.75 -16.77
N LEU A 6 -61.34 1.65 -15.45
CA LEU A 6 -60.35 2.48 -14.76
C LEU A 6 -58.91 1.99 -14.93
N SER A 7 -58.71 0.71 -15.26
CA SER A 7 -57.38 0.13 -15.44
C SER A 7 -56.71 0.50 -16.77
N LEU A 8 -57.47 1.04 -17.74
CA LEU A 8 -56.95 1.34 -19.07
C LEU A 8 -56.36 2.75 -19.20
N ILE A 9 -56.64 3.65 -18.24
CA ILE A 9 -56.18 5.04 -18.28
C ILE A 9 -54.74 5.18 -17.74
N CYS A 10 -54.30 4.30 -16.84
CA CYS A 10 -52.96 4.36 -16.27
C CYS A 10 -51.86 3.84 -17.21
N LEU A 11 -52.19 3.03 -18.22
CA LEU A 11 -51.17 2.45 -19.12
C LEU A 11 -50.73 3.41 -20.24
N GLY A 12 -51.50 4.47 -20.51
CA GLY A 12 -51.16 5.48 -21.53
C GLY A 12 -50.18 6.57 -21.06
N ALA A 13 -49.96 6.70 -19.75
CA ALA A 13 -49.16 7.79 -19.18
C ALA A 13 -47.64 7.55 -19.23
N LEU A 14 -47.19 6.35 -19.64
CA LEU A 14 -45.76 5.99 -19.65
C LEU A 14 -45.06 6.22 -21.00
N LEU A 15 -45.75 6.75 -22.02
CA LEU A 15 -45.17 7.03 -23.35
C LEU A 15 -44.67 8.47 -23.54
N GLY A 16 -44.65 9.29 -22.49
CA GLY A 16 -44.03 10.61 -22.51
C GLY A 16 -42.51 10.52 -22.42
N ALA A 17 -41.85 9.93 -23.41
CA ALA A 17 -40.41 10.08 -23.60
C ALA A 17 -40.12 11.58 -23.77
N ALA A 18 -39.70 12.23 -22.69
CA ALA A 18 -39.25 13.60 -22.71
C ALA A 18 -38.11 13.69 -23.72
N THR A 19 -38.38 14.27 -24.88
CA THR A 19 -37.35 14.68 -25.82
C THR A 19 -36.55 15.76 -25.12
N VAL A 20 -35.44 15.37 -24.49
CA VAL A 20 -34.43 16.29 -23.98
C VAL A 20 -33.86 17.00 -25.20
N HIS A 21 -34.46 18.14 -25.56
CA HIS A 21 -33.89 19.05 -26.53
C HIS A 21 -32.55 19.51 -25.98
N ALA A 22 -31.46 19.27 -26.71
CA ALA A 22 -30.17 19.86 -26.42
C ALA A 22 -30.31 21.38 -26.53
N GLY A 23 -30.46 22.05 -25.38
CA GLY A 23 -30.57 23.50 -25.30
C GLY A 23 -29.32 24.15 -25.90
N GLN A 24 -29.51 25.19 -26.70
CA GLN A 24 -28.39 25.96 -27.25
C GLN A 24 -27.66 26.63 -26.08
N ILE A 25 -26.38 26.28 -25.90
CA ILE A 25 -25.51 26.92 -24.91
C ILE A 25 -24.78 28.06 -25.62
N TYR A 26 -24.93 29.26 -25.06
CA TYR A 26 -24.22 30.45 -25.52
C TYR A 26 -23.06 30.73 -24.57
N LYS A 27 -21.93 31.14 -25.16
CA LYS A 27 -20.79 31.69 -24.44
C LYS A 27 -20.70 33.16 -24.82
N TRP A 28 -20.67 34.05 -23.85
CA TRP A 28 -20.46 35.46 -24.10
C TRP A 28 -19.55 36.09 -23.05
N VAL A 29 -19.00 37.25 -23.40
CA VAL A 29 -18.21 38.09 -22.50
C VAL A 29 -19.09 39.25 -22.06
N ASP A 30 -19.22 39.44 -20.74
CA ASP A 30 -19.98 40.57 -20.19
C ASP A 30 -19.18 41.89 -20.24
N SER A 31 -19.81 42.99 -19.82
CA SER A 31 -19.17 44.32 -19.77
C SER A 31 -17.97 44.42 -18.83
N THR A 32 -17.80 43.46 -17.91
CA THR A 32 -16.68 43.38 -16.97
C THR A 32 -15.54 42.49 -17.46
N GLY A 33 -15.71 41.83 -18.61
CA GLY A 33 -14.74 40.92 -19.21
C GLY A 33 -14.86 39.46 -18.76
N GLN A 34 -15.93 39.09 -18.03
CA GLN A 34 -16.12 37.72 -17.54
C GLN A 34 -16.81 36.83 -18.59
N VAL A 35 -16.29 35.62 -18.78
CA VAL A 35 -16.86 34.61 -19.69
C VAL A 35 -18.00 33.88 -19.00
N THR A 36 -19.21 34.03 -19.52
CA THR A 36 -20.42 33.37 -19.01
C THR A 36 -20.94 32.34 -20.01
N TYR A 37 -21.27 31.14 -19.51
CA TYR A 37 -21.97 30.10 -20.26
C TYR A 37 -23.41 30.03 -19.77
N SER A 38 -24.38 30.15 -20.68
CA SER A 38 -25.80 30.11 -20.32
C SER A 38 -26.65 29.48 -21.40
N SER A 39 -27.76 28.88 -20.97
CA SER A 39 -28.81 28.34 -21.84
C SER A 39 -29.83 29.40 -22.28
N SER A 40 -29.69 30.65 -21.81
CA SER A 40 -30.52 31.79 -22.18
C SER A 40 -29.77 32.75 -23.11
N PRO A 41 -30.45 33.47 -24.03
CA PRO A 41 -29.78 34.38 -24.95
C PRO A 41 -29.09 35.55 -24.21
N PRO A 42 -27.91 36.00 -24.69
CA PRO A 42 -27.17 37.10 -24.10
C PRO A 42 -27.89 38.46 -24.21
N PRO A 43 -27.55 39.42 -23.33
CA PRO A 43 -28.02 40.80 -23.44
C PRO A 43 -27.52 41.47 -24.73
N ALA A 44 -28.32 42.42 -25.25
CA ALA A 44 -28.02 43.13 -26.48
C ALA A 44 -26.66 43.86 -26.40
N GLY A 45 -25.77 43.59 -27.36
CA GLY A 45 -24.44 44.20 -27.45
C GLY A 45 -23.29 43.34 -26.89
N ALA A 46 -23.55 42.17 -26.31
CA ALA A 46 -22.50 41.24 -25.91
C ALA A 46 -21.91 40.50 -27.13
N GLN A 47 -20.60 40.26 -27.14
CA GLN A 47 -19.93 39.40 -28.11
C GLN A 47 -20.31 37.93 -27.81
N VAL A 48 -21.03 37.28 -28.73
CA VAL A 48 -21.59 35.94 -28.55
C VAL A 48 -20.84 34.93 -29.40
N GLU A 49 -20.32 33.89 -28.76
CA GLU A 49 -19.80 32.69 -29.40
C GLU A 49 -20.79 31.55 -29.16
N LYS A 50 -21.31 30.93 -30.23
CA LYS A 50 -22.15 29.73 -30.09
C LYS A 50 -21.27 28.56 -29.68
N VAL A 51 -21.60 27.92 -28.56
CA VAL A 51 -20.91 26.70 -28.14
C VAL A 51 -21.54 25.53 -28.88
N THR A 52 -20.77 24.91 -29.77
CA THR A 52 -21.17 23.66 -30.41
C THR A 52 -21.02 22.54 -29.40
N VAL A 53 -22.14 22.05 -28.86
CA VAL A 53 -22.15 20.86 -28.02
C VAL A 53 -22.11 19.63 -28.96
N PRO A 54 -21.17 18.69 -28.77
CA PRO A 54 -21.15 17.47 -29.57
C PRO A 54 -22.44 16.67 -29.36
N PRO A 55 -22.90 15.93 -30.38
CA PRO A 55 -24.07 15.07 -30.22
C PRO A 55 -23.81 14.02 -29.13
N PRO A 56 -24.87 13.54 -28.46
CA PRO A 56 -24.74 12.43 -27.53
C PRO A 56 -24.14 11.21 -28.25
N PRO A 57 -23.35 10.38 -27.54
CA PRO A 57 -22.76 9.19 -28.13
C PRO A 57 -23.84 8.24 -28.63
N THR A 58 -23.55 7.57 -29.74
CA THR A 58 -24.40 6.52 -30.30
C THR A 58 -24.44 5.30 -29.38
N GLN A 59 -25.49 4.49 -29.52
CA GLN A 59 -25.63 3.23 -28.78
C GLN A 59 -24.43 2.29 -29.03
N GLU A 60 -23.86 2.31 -30.23
CA GLU A 60 -22.70 1.52 -30.61
C GLU A 60 -21.41 2.00 -29.91
N GLU A 61 -21.22 3.32 -29.79
CA GLU A 61 -20.08 3.85 -29.04
C GLU A 61 -20.18 3.52 -27.54
N VAL A 62 -21.40 3.52 -27.00
CA VAL A 62 -21.66 3.11 -25.61
C VAL A 62 -21.42 1.61 -25.41
N SER A 63 -21.84 0.76 -26.34
CA SER A 63 -21.62 -0.69 -26.25
C SER A 63 -20.13 -1.03 -26.33
N GLN A 64 -19.39 -0.43 -27.27
CA GLN A 64 -17.94 -0.62 -27.39
C GLN A 64 -17.19 -0.10 -26.17
N ALA A 65 -17.60 1.05 -25.60
CA ALA A 65 -17.01 1.56 -24.38
C ALA A 65 -17.22 0.61 -23.20
N ARG A 66 -18.41 0.01 -23.07
CA ARG A 66 -18.69 -1.01 -22.03
C ARG A 66 -17.87 -2.27 -22.23
N GLU A 67 -17.73 -2.76 -23.45
CA GLU A 67 -16.93 -3.96 -23.74
C GLU A 67 -15.45 -3.73 -23.42
N ARG A 68 -14.91 -2.54 -23.73
CA ARG A 68 -13.55 -2.17 -23.33
C ARG A 68 -13.40 -2.14 -21.81
N ALA A 69 -14.32 -1.48 -21.10
CA ALA A 69 -14.28 -1.42 -19.65
C ALA A 69 -14.34 -2.82 -19.00
N GLN A 70 -15.18 -3.72 -19.53
CA GLN A 70 -15.25 -5.10 -19.06
C GLN A 70 -13.94 -5.86 -19.28
N ARG A 71 -13.30 -5.70 -20.44
CA ARG A 71 -12.00 -6.31 -20.70
C ARG A 71 -10.91 -5.77 -19.77
N ASP A 72 -10.88 -4.47 -19.54
CA ASP A 72 -9.92 -3.84 -18.65
C ASP A 72 -10.10 -4.33 -17.20
N GLU A 73 -11.34 -4.46 -16.74
CA GLU A 73 -11.66 -5.02 -15.42
C GLU A 73 -11.21 -6.48 -15.29
N GLU A 74 -11.46 -7.31 -16.31
CA GLU A 74 -11.04 -8.71 -16.31
C GLU A 74 -9.52 -8.84 -16.26
N GLN A 75 -8.82 -8.04 -17.08
CA GLN A 75 -7.35 -7.99 -17.07
C GLN A 75 -6.81 -7.55 -15.72
N ALA A 76 -7.38 -6.50 -15.12
CA ALA A 76 -6.99 -6.02 -13.81
C ALA A 76 -7.15 -7.10 -12.73
N ARG A 77 -8.28 -7.82 -12.73
CA ARG A 77 -8.53 -8.94 -11.81
C ARG A 77 -7.53 -10.08 -11.99
N ALA A 78 -7.22 -10.45 -13.23
CA ALA A 78 -6.25 -11.50 -13.53
C ALA A 78 -4.84 -11.13 -13.05
N LEU A 79 -4.41 -9.88 -13.29
CA LEU A 79 -3.14 -9.34 -12.79
C LEU A 79 -3.09 -9.33 -11.26
N GLU A 80 -4.18 -8.92 -10.60
CA GLU A 80 -4.25 -8.92 -9.15
C GLU A 80 -4.17 -10.33 -8.56
N SER A 81 -4.88 -11.31 -9.14
CA SER A 81 -4.79 -12.72 -8.70
C SER A 81 -3.37 -13.25 -8.82
N ARG A 82 -2.73 -13.04 -9.98
CA ARG A 82 -1.33 -13.42 -10.23
C ARG A 82 -0.38 -12.80 -9.19
N ARG A 83 -0.57 -11.52 -8.88
CA ARG A 83 0.25 -10.85 -7.86
C ARG A 83 0.07 -11.48 -6.48
N ARG A 84 -1.19 -11.71 -6.07
CA ARG A 84 -1.50 -12.32 -4.77
C ARG A 84 -0.93 -13.74 -4.66
N GLU A 85 -1.02 -14.54 -5.71
CA GLU A 85 -0.44 -15.88 -5.78
C GLU A 85 1.09 -15.84 -5.63
N GLN A 86 1.76 -14.94 -6.35
CA GLN A 86 3.21 -14.77 -6.24
C GLN A 86 3.64 -14.29 -4.84
N GLU A 87 2.92 -13.35 -4.26
CA GLU A 87 3.20 -12.87 -2.90
C GLU A 87 2.97 -13.96 -1.85
N ALA A 88 1.92 -14.78 -2.00
CA ALA A 88 1.65 -15.92 -1.13
C ALA A 88 2.75 -16.98 -1.26
N ALA A 89 3.18 -17.30 -2.47
CA ALA A 89 4.27 -18.25 -2.72
C ALA A 89 5.58 -17.76 -2.10
N ARG A 90 5.94 -16.48 -2.30
CA ARG A 90 7.14 -15.88 -1.70
C ARG A 90 7.10 -15.94 -0.17
N LYS A 91 5.97 -15.58 0.44
CA LYS A 91 5.79 -15.65 1.90
C LYS A 91 5.88 -17.08 2.42
N ALA A 92 5.32 -18.05 1.71
CA ALA A 92 5.40 -19.46 2.08
C ALA A 92 6.84 -19.97 2.03
N GLU A 93 7.61 -19.58 1.01
CA GLU A 93 9.02 -19.93 0.89
C GLU A 93 9.86 -19.27 1.99
N GLU A 94 9.66 -17.99 2.26
CA GLU A 94 10.33 -17.27 3.34
C GLU A 94 10.03 -17.91 4.71
N ALA A 95 8.76 -18.26 4.98
CA ALA A 95 8.38 -18.95 6.20
C ALA A 95 9.05 -20.33 6.33
N ARG A 96 9.17 -21.07 5.22
CA ARG A 96 9.85 -22.36 5.17
C ARG A 96 11.35 -22.22 5.48
N LEU A 97 12.01 -21.23 4.88
CA LEU A 97 13.42 -20.94 5.14
C LEU A 97 13.64 -20.54 6.60
N LYS A 98 12.78 -19.67 7.14
CA LYS A 98 12.84 -19.25 8.55
C LYS A 98 12.68 -20.43 9.50
N ALA A 99 11.73 -21.33 9.25
CA ALA A 99 11.54 -22.54 10.06
C ALA A 99 12.75 -23.49 10.00
N LEU A 100 13.37 -23.64 8.82
CA LEU A 100 14.63 -24.39 8.68
C LEU A 100 15.79 -23.73 9.42
N GLN A 101 15.81 -22.40 9.51
CA GLN A 101 16.86 -21.68 10.21
C GLN A 101 16.67 -21.74 11.72
N GLU A 102 15.44 -21.57 12.22
CA GLU A 102 15.08 -21.71 13.64
C GLU A 102 15.38 -23.11 14.16
N SER A 103 15.06 -24.16 13.40
CA SER A 103 15.41 -25.55 13.76
C SER A 103 16.92 -25.83 13.76
N GLN A 104 17.72 -25.04 13.02
CA GLN A 104 19.17 -25.15 13.01
C GLN A 104 19.88 -24.26 14.05
N GLN A 105 19.16 -23.44 14.81
CA GLN A 105 19.81 -22.64 15.85
C GLN A 105 20.32 -23.56 16.96
N PRO A 106 21.64 -23.59 17.24
CA PRO A 106 22.18 -24.41 18.29
C PRO A 106 21.60 -23.92 19.62
N MET A 107 20.90 -24.79 20.33
CA MET A 107 20.46 -24.54 21.70
C MET A 107 21.67 -24.12 22.53
N VAL A 108 21.73 -22.84 22.93
CA VAL A 108 22.79 -22.32 23.78
C VAL A 108 22.58 -22.90 25.17
N ILE A 109 23.18 -24.07 25.43
CA ILE A 109 23.28 -24.61 26.78
C ILE A 109 24.25 -23.69 27.51
N GLU A 110 23.70 -22.73 28.24
CA GLU A 110 24.45 -21.89 29.15
C GLU A 110 25.13 -22.82 30.16
N LYS A 111 26.42 -23.07 29.95
CA LYS A 111 27.21 -23.90 30.85
C LYS A 111 27.31 -23.16 32.17
N HIS A 112 26.52 -23.59 33.15
CA HIS A 112 26.67 -23.14 34.53
C HIS A 112 28.09 -23.48 34.99
N VAL A 113 28.96 -22.47 35.07
CA VAL A 113 30.31 -22.62 35.61
C VAL A 113 30.16 -22.59 37.13
N PRO A 114 30.37 -23.72 37.84
CA PRO A 114 30.34 -23.68 39.30
C PRO A 114 31.45 -22.74 39.78
N GLN A 115 31.07 -21.78 40.62
CA GLN A 115 32.02 -20.90 41.32
C GLN A 115 33.02 -21.79 42.08
N GLN A 116 34.26 -21.81 41.63
CA GLN A 116 35.30 -22.57 42.31
C GLN A 116 35.57 -21.91 43.67
N PRO A 117 35.60 -22.67 44.77
CA PRO A 117 35.94 -22.10 46.07
C PRO A 117 37.37 -21.55 46.02
N ASN A 118 37.54 -20.29 46.41
CA ASN A 118 38.84 -19.62 46.40
C ASN A 118 39.73 -20.21 47.51
N TYR A 119 40.54 -21.21 47.17
CA TYR A 119 41.49 -21.84 48.09
C TYR A 119 42.72 -20.94 48.25
N TYR A 120 42.84 -20.30 49.42
CA TYR A 120 44.03 -19.56 49.81
C TYR A 120 45.13 -20.54 50.24
N TYR A 121 46.22 -20.62 49.49
CA TYR A 121 47.41 -21.35 49.91
C TYR A 121 48.25 -20.47 50.85
N PRO A 122 48.58 -20.94 52.07
CA PRO A 122 49.48 -20.20 52.95
C PRO A 122 50.89 -20.16 52.35
N VAL A 123 51.45 -18.96 52.21
CA VAL A 123 52.83 -18.76 51.79
C VAL A 123 53.73 -19.12 52.96
N ASN A 124 54.43 -20.25 52.87
CA ASN A 124 55.46 -20.60 53.84
C ASN A 124 56.66 -19.63 53.70
N PRO A 125 57.18 -19.07 54.80
CA PRO A 125 58.37 -18.22 54.75
C PRO A 125 59.55 -18.98 54.14
N ARG A 126 60.29 -18.34 53.23
CA ARG A 126 61.52 -18.94 52.69
C ARG A 126 62.54 -19.09 53.82
N PRO A 127 63.27 -20.22 53.90
CA PRO A 127 64.37 -20.37 54.84
C PRO A 127 65.37 -19.22 54.66
N GLY A 128 65.77 -18.58 55.76
CA GLY A 128 66.74 -17.48 55.74
C GLY A 128 68.09 -17.90 55.18
N THR A 129 68.79 -16.96 54.53
CA THR A 129 70.14 -17.18 53.98
C THR A 129 71.11 -17.61 55.09
N PRO A 130 71.98 -18.63 54.87
CA PRO A 130 72.95 -19.04 55.88
C PRO A 130 73.91 -17.91 56.26
N ALA A 131 74.23 -17.79 57.56
CA ALA A 131 75.13 -16.77 58.07
C ALA A 131 76.54 -16.87 57.44
N ASP A 132 77.14 -15.70 57.20
CA ASP A 132 78.49 -15.54 56.63
C ASP A 132 79.52 -16.44 57.33
N ARG A 133 80.16 -17.32 56.56
CA ARG A 133 81.26 -18.13 57.08
C ARG A 133 82.42 -17.21 57.47
N PRO A 134 83.05 -17.41 58.65
CA PRO A 134 84.17 -16.59 59.06
C PRO A 134 85.35 -16.76 58.08
N ARG A 135 85.94 -15.63 57.67
CA ARG A 135 87.09 -15.64 56.74
C ARG A 135 88.29 -16.34 57.40
N PRO A 136 89.04 -17.17 56.67
CA PRO A 136 90.21 -17.85 57.22
C PRO A 136 91.28 -16.85 57.65
N LYS A 137 91.92 -17.11 58.79
CA LYS A 137 92.99 -16.27 59.33
C LYS A 137 94.28 -16.47 58.52
N PRO A 138 95.04 -15.41 58.23
CA PRO A 138 96.28 -15.51 57.47
C PRO A 138 97.35 -16.28 58.25
N VAL A 139 98.11 -17.10 57.54
CA VAL A 139 99.17 -17.96 58.09
C VAL A 139 100.49 -17.19 58.12
N PRO A 140 101.23 -17.12 59.24
CA PRO A 140 102.53 -16.45 59.29
C PRO A 140 103.66 -17.30 58.68
N ARG A 141 104.72 -16.63 58.20
CA ARG A 141 105.89 -17.18 57.49
C ARG A 141 106.99 -17.61 58.45
#